data_AF-A0A9X0CA17-F1
#
_entry.id   AF-A0A9X0CA17-F1
#
_cell.length_a   1.000
_cell.length_b   1.000
_cell.length_c   1.000
_cell.angle_alpha   90.00
_cell.angle_beta   90.00
_cell.angle_gamma   90.00
#
_symmetry.space_group_name_H-M   'P 1'
#
loop_
_entity.id
_entity.type
_entity.pdbx_description
1 polymer ?
#
loop_
_entity_poly.entity_id
_entity_poly.type
_entity_poly.pdbx_seq_one_letter_code
_entity_poly.pdbx_strand_id
1 'polypeptide(L)'
;MLISRPFLISLGISRVYAATATTSAQTSSITGCHSHGSSIYCIDGDGHEVLVSATSTPTTGIPAQYTGCHSHGSESYCMDGDGNDVLIQEEETEAEGTEDSHSEDDTHDHEESSSEAKQSCHFHAGVEHCVGEGESEEHSGSSCEIKARDYNIPLRIGTLFVVLVTSSIGVFAPILLMKLPFASINGVVSTVIKQFGTGIILATAFIHLYTHANLMFTNECLGELEYEATTSAVVMAGIFIAFLLEYIGHRIIVARKSNKKSAESTPSEPQQTQQKGEHDHSQDQQQQPTLACLGHNHGSFDLTGPNSKFSVIVMEAGILFHSVLIGLTLVVAGDSFYKTLLVVIVFHQFFEGLALGARIATLQGPIFPSKAFMAMAFALITPIGMTIGLGVLHTFNGNSRSTLIALGTLDALSAGILVWVGVVDMWARDWVIDGGEMLHAKLSKVLTGGISLVSGLVLMGLLGKWA
;
A
#
# COMPACT_ATOMS: atom_id res chain seq x y z
N MET A 1 -44.02 36.99 25.79
CA MET A 1 -43.12 37.45 26.86
C MET A 1 -41.98 36.45 26.99
N LEU A 2 -40.86 36.72 26.33
CA LEU A 2 -39.49 36.21 26.58
C LEU A 2 -38.63 36.78 25.43
N ILE A 3 -37.66 37.62 25.80
CA ILE A 3 -36.85 38.46 24.91
C ILE A 3 -35.47 37.80 24.74
N SER A 4 -35.05 37.60 23.49
CA SER A 4 -33.72 37.13 23.08
C SER A 4 -32.66 38.24 23.16
N ARG A 5 -31.41 37.86 23.49
CA ARG A 5 -30.20 38.71 23.39
C ARG A 5 -29.32 38.26 22.21
N PRO A 6 -28.63 39.20 21.52
CA PRO A 6 -27.39 38.89 20.79
C PRO A 6 -26.18 39.76 21.23
N PHE A 7 -25.02 39.29 20.77
CA PHE A 7 -23.62 39.64 21.05
C PHE A 7 -23.13 40.93 20.33
N LEU A 8 -22.10 41.60 20.85
CA LEU A 8 -21.44 42.81 20.30
C LEU A 8 -19.99 42.51 19.85
N ILE A 9 -19.55 43.13 18.74
CA ILE A 9 -18.16 43.18 18.23
C ILE A 9 -17.70 44.66 18.21
N SER A 10 -16.43 44.93 18.51
CA SER A 10 -15.81 46.26 18.56
C SER A 10 -14.72 46.43 17.48
N LEU A 11 -14.64 47.63 16.89
CA LEU A 11 -13.70 48.06 15.83
C LEU A 11 -12.62 49.02 16.38
N GLY A 12 -11.43 49.03 15.77
CA GLY A 12 -10.40 50.06 15.96
C GLY A 12 -9.64 50.37 14.67
N ILE A 13 -9.34 51.66 14.44
CA ILE A 13 -8.79 52.30 13.21
C ILE A 13 -7.39 52.88 13.48
N SER A 14 -6.51 52.99 12.47
CA SER A 14 -5.53 54.12 12.35
C SER A 14 -4.92 54.30 10.94
N ARG A 15 -4.46 55.55 10.65
CA ARG A 15 -4.17 56.21 9.35
C ARG A 15 -2.69 56.17 8.87
N VAL A 16 -2.52 56.53 7.59
CA VAL A 16 -1.35 56.56 6.66
C VAL A 16 -0.54 57.88 6.63
N TYR A 17 0.71 57.87 6.12
CA TYR A 17 1.39 58.98 5.39
C TYR A 17 2.33 58.48 4.24
N ALA A 18 2.51 59.30 3.18
CA ALA A 18 3.03 59.02 1.81
C ALA A 18 4.54 59.36 1.56
N ALA A 19 5.34 58.61 0.77
CA ALA A 19 5.71 58.64 -0.70
C ALA A 19 6.80 59.64 -1.19
N THR A 20 7.76 59.22 -2.07
CA THR A 20 8.26 59.82 -3.37
C THR A 20 9.47 59.02 -3.98
N ALA A 21 9.68 59.08 -5.32
CA ALA A 21 10.28 58.09 -6.25
C ALA A 21 11.50 58.52 -7.14
N THR A 22 12.14 57.57 -7.88
CA THR A 22 12.69 57.57 -9.30
C THR A 22 13.62 56.34 -9.54
N THR A 23 13.36 55.26 -10.33
CA THR A 23 13.15 54.90 -11.77
C THR A 23 14.39 54.68 -12.69
N SER A 24 14.59 53.43 -13.14
CA SER A 24 14.90 53.01 -14.52
C SER A 24 13.88 51.93 -14.93
N ALA A 25 13.36 51.99 -16.16
CA ALA A 25 12.07 51.44 -16.57
C ALA A 25 12.10 49.93 -16.87
N GLN A 26 11.24 49.19 -16.17
CA GLN A 26 10.81 47.83 -16.50
C GLN A 26 9.80 47.87 -17.65
N THR A 27 9.86 46.93 -18.59
CA THR A 27 8.79 46.66 -19.53
C THR A 27 7.54 46.32 -18.73
N SER A 28 6.54 47.20 -18.81
CA SER A 28 5.36 47.16 -17.93
C SER A 28 4.28 46.15 -18.39
N SER A 29 4.59 45.26 -19.32
CA SER A 29 3.68 44.22 -19.81
C SER A 29 4.41 43.07 -20.50
N ILE A 30 3.96 41.85 -20.24
CA ILE A 30 4.35 40.63 -20.95
C ILE A 30 3.23 40.24 -21.92
N THR A 31 3.58 39.75 -23.10
CA THR A 31 2.64 39.57 -24.22
C THR A 31 2.84 38.22 -24.91
N GLY A 32 1.95 37.85 -25.84
CA GLY A 32 2.11 36.60 -26.61
C GLY A 32 1.85 35.35 -25.78
N CYS A 33 0.97 35.44 -24.78
CA CYS A 33 0.74 34.38 -23.82
C CYS A 33 0.04 33.15 -24.44
N HIS A 34 0.50 31.96 -24.09
CA HIS A 34 -0.08 30.68 -24.50
C HIS A 34 0.06 29.64 -23.37
N SER A 35 -0.71 28.56 -23.43
CA SER A 35 -0.75 27.55 -22.36
C SER A 35 -0.12 26.22 -22.80
N HIS A 36 0.68 25.64 -21.91
CA HIS A 36 1.10 24.24 -21.98
C HIS A 36 0.54 23.53 -20.74
N GLY A 37 -0.48 22.69 -20.92
CA GLY A 37 -1.20 22.07 -19.81
C GLY A 37 -1.95 23.09 -18.94
N SER A 38 -1.66 23.13 -17.64
CA SER A 38 -2.24 24.08 -16.68
C SER A 38 -1.39 25.33 -16.44
N SER A 39 -0.24 25.44 -17.11
CA SER A 39 0.74 26.51 -16.95
C SER A 39 0.67 27.49 -18.11
N ILE A 40 0.80 28.80 -17.81
CA ILE A 40 0.71 29.88 -18.78
C ILE A 40 2.10 30.48 -19.00
N TYR A 41 2.54 30.54 -20.24
CA TYR A 41 3.82 31.10 -20.66
C TYR A 41 3.58 32.37 -21.45
N CYS A 42 4.42 33.38 -21.27
CA CYS A 42 4.35 34.66 -21.96
C CYS A 42 5.76 35.11 -22.37
N ILE A 43 5.84 36.03 -23.33
CA ILE A 43 7.11 36.60 -23.79
C ILE A 43 7.32 37.94 -23.10
N ASP A 44 8.51 38.12 -22.51
CA ASP A 44 8.91 39.35 -21.84
C ASP A 44 9.35 40.46 -22.82
N GLY A 45 9.84 41.57 -22.27
CA GLY A 45 10.29 42.72 -23.06
C GLY A 45 11.60 42.51 -23.83
N ASP A 46 12.38 41.51 -23.42
CA ASP A 46 13.69 41.18 -23.99
C ASP A 46 13.61 40.00 -24.97
N GLY A 47 12.44 39.36 -25.07
CA GLY A 47 12.12 38.29 -26.02
C GLY A 47 12.28 36.89 -25.45
N HIS A 48 12.47 36.75 -24.13
CA HIS A 48 12.58 35.46 -23.46
C HIS A 48 11.20 34.97 -23.01
N GLU A 49 11.03 33.65 -22.99
CA GLU A 49 9.82 33.01 -22.53
C GLU A 49 9.86 32.87 -21.01
N VAL A 50 8.82 33.38 -20.34
CA VAL A 50 8.73 33.42 -18.89
C VAL A 50 7.46 32.73 -18.42
N LEU A 51 7.56 31.98 -17.33
CA LEU A 51 6.44 31.23 -16.75
C LEU A 51 5.63 32.12 -15.82
N VAL A 52 4.30 32.16 -16.03
CA VAL A 52 3.35 32.88 -15.19
C VAL A 52 2.72 31.92 -14.19
N SER A 53 3.18 31.98 -12.94
CA SER A 53 2.62 31.24 -11.82
C SER A 53 1.45 32.01 -11.19
N ALA A 54 0.23 31.73 -11.65
CA ALA A 54 -1.00 32.27 -11.07
C ALA A 54 -1.56 31.30 -10.00
N THR A 55 -2.01 31.83 -8.84
CA THR A 55 -2.60 31.01 -7.76
C THR A 55 -4.06 30.60 -8.05
N SER A 56 -4.64 31.02 -9.18
CA SER A 56 -6.01 30.66 -9.59
C SER A 56 -6.20 30.70 -11.10
N THR A 57 -6.83 29.68 -11.68
CA THR A 57 -7.18 29.62 -13.11
C THR A 57 -8.36 30.57 -13.39
N PRO A 58 -8.26 31.54 -14.32
CA PRO A 58 -9.39 32.41 -14.65
C PRO A 58 -10.50 31.59 -15.32
N THR A 59 -11.75 31.79 -14.90
CA THR A 59 -12.94 31.13 -15.47
C THR A 59 -13.31 31.60 -16.87
N THR A 60 -12.49 32.47 -17.49
CA THR A 60 -12.81 33.15 -18.76
C THR A 60 -11.61 33.21 -19.71
N GLY A 61 -11.06 32.06 -20.11
CA GLY A 61 -10.03 31.96 -21.16
C GLY A 61 -8.67 32.62 -20.84
N ILE A 62 -7.66 32.35 -21.67
CA ILE A 62 -6.28 32.83 -21.47
C ILE A 62 -6.20 34.32 -21.85
N PRO A 63 -5.74 35.22 -20.97
CA PRO A 63 -5.57 36.62 -21.32
C PRO A 63 -4.39 36.80 -22.30
N ALA A 64 -4.58 37.64 -23.33
CA ALA A 64 -3.59 37.84 -24.39
C ALA A 64 -2.32 38.58 -23.92
N GLN A 65 -2.36 39.22 -22.75
CA GLN A 65 -1.26 39.96 -22.14
C GLN A 65 -1.50 40.19 -20.65
N TYR A 66 -0.42 40.32 -19.87
CA TYR A 66 -0.43 40.77 -18.49
C TYR A 66 0.26 42.13 -18.39
N THR A 67 -0.22 42.99 -17.50
CA THR A 67 0.24 44.39 -17.42
C THR A 67 0.59 44.77 -15.99
N GLY A 68 1.33 45.87 -15.78
CA GLY A 68 1.65 46.34 -14.44
C GLY A 68 2.73 45.52 -13.73
N CYS A 69 3.71 45.02 -14.48
CA CYS A 69 4.79 44.21 -13.91
C CYS A 69 5.70 45.00 -12.97
N HIS A 70 6.07 44.40 -11.83
CA HIS A 70 6.91 44.97 -10.78
C HIS A 70 7.66 43.84 -10.02
N SER A 71 8.80 44.14 -9.39
CA SER A 71 9.62 43.11 -8.74
C SER A 71 9.71 43.27 -7.22
N HIS A 72 9.76 42.13 -6.52
CA HIS A 72 9.98 42.03 -5.09
C HIS A 72 11.20 41.12 -4.83
N GLY A 73 12.33 41.71 -4.44
CA GLY A 73 13.57 40.95 -4.26
C GLY A 73 14.11 40.45 -5.60
N SER A 74 14.32 39.13 -5.73
CA SER A 74 14.72 38.47 -6.97
C SER A 74 13.53 37.96 -7.80
N GLU A 75 12.30 38.18 -7.33
CA GLU A 75 11.08 37.68 -7.97
C GLU A 75 10.34 38.82 -8.68
N SER A 76 9.83 38.57 -9.88
CA SER A 76 9.06 39.53 -10.69
C SER A 76 7.59 39.13 -10.73
N TYR A 77 6.68 40.08 -10.66
CA TYR A 77 5.22 39.85 -10.63
C TYR A 77 4.52 40.73 -11.66
N CYS A 78 3.39 40.29 -12.21
CA CYS A 78 2.55 41.07 -13.13
C CYS A 78 1.07 40.95 -12.75
N MET A 79 0.20 41.87 -13.17
CA MET A 79 -1.23 41.81 -12.85
C MET A 79 -2.05 41.13 -13.96
N ASP A 80 -3.00 40.29 -13.53
CA ASP A 80 -4.03 39.69 -14.38
C ASP A 80 -5.22 40.64 -14.67
N GLY A 81 -6.18 40.17 -15.47
CA GLY A 81 -7.36 40.97 -15.87
C GLY A 81 -8.34 41.27 -14.72
N ASP A 82 -8.26 40.54 -13.62
CA ASP A 82 -9.03 40.77 -12.39
C ASP A 82 -8.26 41.63 -11.37
N GLY A 83 -7.00 41.99 -11.70
CA GLY A 83 -6.12 42.84 -10.91
C GLY A 83 -5.34 42.12 -9.81
N ASN A 84 -5.20 40.79 -9.88
CA ASN A 84 -4.36 40.02 -8.96
C ASN A 84 -2.94 39.87 -9.49
N ASP A 85 -1.96 39.86 -8.59
CA ASP A 85 -0.55 39.66 -8.94
C ASP A 85 -0.24 38.17 -9.17
N VAL A 86 0.42 37.91 -10.28
CA VAL A 86 0.90 36.59 -10.71
C VAL A 86 2.42 36.62 -10.80
N LEU A 87 3.07 35.58 -10.29
CA LEU A 87 4.54 35.51 -10.19
C LEU A 87 5.13 35.09 -11.55
N ILE A 88 6.22 35.75 -11.95
CA ILE A 88 6.98 35.52 -13.18
C ILE A 88 8.31 34.88 -12.81
N GLN A 89 8.54 33.67 -13.32
CA GLN A 89 9.79 32.93 -13.11
C GLN A 89 10.61 32.96 -14.40
N GLU A 90 11.85 33.45 -14.29
CA GLU A 90 12.87 33.45 -15.34
C GLU A 90 13.62 32.10 -15.33
N GLU A 91 13.91 31.54 -16.50
CA GLU A 91 14.71 30.31 -16.61
C GLU A 91 16.19 30.69 -16.65
N GLU A 92 16.93 30.44 -15.57
CA GLU A 92 18.37 30.75 -15.49
C GLU A 92 19.20 29.76 -16.35
N THR A 93 19.96 30.33 -17.28
CA THR A 93 21.02 29.67 -18.08
C THR A 93 22.36 29.73 -17.35
N GLU A 94 23.20 28.70 -17.54
CA GLU A 94 24.51 28.43 -16.90
C GLU A 94 25.36 29.64 -16.47
N ALA A 95 25.84 29.63 -15.21
CA ALA A 95 27.18 30.09 -14.83
C ALA A 95 27.51 29.67 -13.38
N GLU A 96 28.65 29.01 -13.16
CA GLU A 96 29.63 29.39 -12.13
C GLU A 96 30.88 28.50 -12.17
N GLY A 97 32.05 29.13 -11.99
CA GLY A 97 33.34 28.47 -11.86
C GLY A 97 33.99 28.70 -10.49
N THR A 98 35.05 27.90 -10.23
CA THR A 98 36.12 28.04 -9.19
C THR A 98 35.68 27.80 -7.73
N GLU A 99 36.32 27.01 -6.86
CA GLU A 99 37.73 26.56 -6.71
C GLU A 99 37.86 25.15 -6.05
N ASP A 100 38.93 24.45 -6.45
CA ASP A 100 39.86 23.56 -5.71
C ASP A 100 39.41 22.41 -4.79
N SER A 101 39.72 21.17 -5.20
CA SER A 101 40.89 20.44 -4.66
C SER A 101 41.19 19.15 -5.44
N HIS A 102 42.44 19.04 -5.88
CA HIS A 102 43.02 17.91 -6.60
C HIS A 102 43.17 16.65 -5.74
N SER A 103 42.88 15.48 -6.33
CA SER A 103 43.80 14.34 -6.30
C SER A 103 43.51 13.37 -7.45
N GLU A 104 44.50 13.23 -8.31
CA GLU A 104 44.60 12.39 -9.51
C GLU A 104 44.55 10.89 -9.19
N ASP A 105 43.91 10.09 -10.07
CA ASP A 105 44.64 9.02 -10.78
C ASP A 105 43.84 8.54 -12.01
N ASP A 106 44.51 8.58 -13.16
CA ASP A 106 44.03 8.26 -14.50
C ASP A 106 43.85 6.75 -14.75
N THR A 107 42.92 6.37 -15.64
CA THR A 107 43.22 5.62 -16.89
C THR A 107 41.95 5.36 -17.74
N HIS A 108 41.79 6.17 -18.79
CA HIS A 108 41.49 5.86 -20.22
C HIS A 108 41.10 4.40 -20.59
N ASP A 109 40.16 4.06 -21.48
CA ASP A 109 39.43 4.75 -22.57
C ASP A 109 38.16 3.92 -22.91
N HIS A 110 37.08 4.58 -23.36
CA HIS A 110 36.51 4.40 -24.70
C HIS A 110 35.22 5.21 -24.85
N GLU A 111 35.28 6.20 -25.74
CA GLU A 111 34.16 6.95 -26.27
C GLU A 111 33.21 6.03 -27.06
N GLU A 112 31.92 6.05 -26.72
CA GLU A 112 30.86 6.06 -27.71
C GLU A 112 29.87 7.16 -27.34
N SER A 113 29.73 8.13 -28.25
CA SER A 113 28.79 9.23 -28.11
C SER A 113 27.37 8.73 -28.38
N SER A 114 26.51 8.78 -27.37
CA SER A 114 25.10 9.06 -27.56
C SER A 114 24.73 10.21 -26.64
N SER A 115 24.17 11.27 -27.21
CA SER A 115 23.57 12.38 -26.48
C SER A 115 22.48 11.86 -25.54
N GLU A 116 22.84 11.56 -24.29
CA GLU A 116 21.86 11.23 -23.26
C GLU A 116 21.14 12.52 -22.87
N ALA A 117 19.94 12.71 -23.40
CA ALA A 117 18.94 13.51 -22.69
C ALA A 117 18.87 12.93 -21.25
N LYS A 118 18.99 13.78 -20.23
CA LYS A 118 18.91 13.33 -18.83
C LYS A 118 17.52 12.72 -18.60
N GLN A 119 17.43 11.39 -18.63
CA GLN A 119 16.21 10.65 -18.37
C GLN A 119 16.15 10.28 -16.89
N SER A 120 15.08 10.71 -16.21
CA SER A 120 14.79 10.30 -14.83
C SER A 120 13.99 9.00 -14.85
N CYS A 121 14.66 7.88 -14.60
CA CYS A 121 14.01 6.57 -14.50
C CYS A 121 13.67 6.21 -13.06
N HIS A 122 12.46 5.74 -12.81
CA HIS A 122 12.02 5.18 -11.55
C HIS A 122 11.33 3.82 -11.77
N PHE A 123 11.16 3.04 -10.71
CA PHE A 123 10.58 1.70 -10.80
C PHE A 123 9.33 1.59 -9.94
N HIS A 124 8.27 1.03 -10.51
CA HIS A 124 7.08 0.64 -9.77
C HIS A 124 6.70 -0.79 -10.15
N ALA A 125 6.47 -1.64 -9.15
CA ALA A 125 6.02 -3.02 -9.37
C ALA A 125 6.91 -3.88 -10.30
N GLY A 126 8.22 -3.61 -10.36
CA GLY A 126 9.15 -4.30 -11.27
C GLY A 126 9.11 -3.79 -12.72
N VAL A 127 8.38 -2.72 -12.98
CA VAL A 127 8.31 -1.99 -14.24
C VAL A 127 9.08 -0.67 -14.12
N GLU A 128 9.85 -0.33 -15.15
CA GLU A 128 10.67 0.88 -15.20
C GLU A 128 9.94 1.95 -16.01
N HIS A 129 9.81 3.13 -15.43
CA HIS A 129 9.25 4.33 -16.05
C HIS A 129 10.37 5.35 -16.18
N CYS A 130 10.68 5.75 -17.41
CA CYS A 130 11.73 6.72 -17.70
C CYS A 130 11.10 7.94 -18.34
N VAL A 131 11.30 9.11 -17.73
CA VAL A 131 10.79 10.39 -18.24
C VAL A 131 11.96 11.22 -18.72
N GLY A 132 11.91 11.72 -19.97
CA GLY A 132 12.87 12.71 -20.47
C GLY A 132 12.66 14.08 -19.82
N GLU A 133 13.73 14.88 -19.67
CA GLU A 133 13.60 16.29 -19.25
C GLU A 133 12.57 17.03 -20.14
N GLY A 134 11.48 17.51 -19.53
CA GLY A 134 10.41 18.26 -20.21
C GLY A 134 9.27 17.41 -20.81
N GLU A 135 9.33 16.08 -20.74
CA GLU A 135 8.24 15.20 -21.17
C GLU A 135 7.35 14.83 -19.97
N SER A 136 6.03 14.75 -20.18
CA SER A 136 5.12 14.08 -19.24
C SER A 136 5.07 12.58 -19.55
N GLU A 137 4.76 11.76 -18.53
CA GLU A 137 4.55 10.30 -18.62
C GLU A 137 3.59 9.85 -19.76
N GLU A 138 2.86 10.77 -20.39
CA GLU A 138 1.93 10.47 -21.49
C GLU A 138 2.58 10.41 -22.87
N HIS A 139 3.84 10.87 -23.04
CA HIS A 139 4.44 11.02 -24.37
C HIS A 139 5.92 10.62 -24.49
N SER A 140 6.50 9.91 -23.53
CA SER A 140 7.79 9.24 -23.80
C SER A 140 7.51 7.99 -24.63
N GLY A 141 8.11 7.86 -25.81
CA GLY A 141 8.02 6.63 -26.60
C GLY A 141 8.76 5.50 -25.89
N SER A 142 8.16 4.87 -24.88
CA SER A 142 8.86 3.81 -24.16
C SER A 142 9.00 2.58 -25.04
N SER A 143 10.23 2.08 -25.13
CA SER A 143 10.48 0.80 -25.79
C SER A 143 9.92 -0.30 -24.89
N CYS A 144 8.84 -0.94 -25.33
CA CYS A 144 8.29 -2.15 -24.69
C CYS A 144 9.16 -3.41 -24.92
N GLU A 145 10.33 -3.24 -25.53
CA GLU A 145 11.33 -4.28 -25.76
C GLU A 145 12.14 -4.58 -24.49
N ILE A 146 12.86 -5.69 -24.50
CA ILE A 146 13.74 -6.06 -23.39
C ILE A 146 14.88 -5.04 -23.31
N LYS A 147 14.91 -4.25 -22.23
CA LYS A 147 16.05 -3.39 -21.92
C LYS A 147 17.19 -4.27 -21.37
N ALA A 148 18.32 -4.29 -22.08
CA ALA A 148 19.53 -4.92 -21.55
C ALA A 148 20.01 -4.14 -20.33
N ARG A 149 20.16 -4.83 -19.19
CA ARG A 149 20.63 -4.22 -17.94
C ARG A 149 21.91 -4.90 -17.50
N ASP A 150 22.84 -4.11 -16.97
CA ASP A 150 23.91 -4.66 -16.16
C ASP A 150 23.35 -4.93 -14.77
N TYR A 151 23.42 -6.19 -14.36
CA TYR A 151 22.86 -6.65 -13.10
C TYR A 151 24.00 -7.09 -12.19
N ASN A 152 24.09 -6.52 -10.99
CA ASN A 152 25.01 -6.99 -9.98
C ASN A 152 24.54 -8.33 -9.39
N ILE A 153 24.86 -9.43 -10.07
CA ILE A 153 24.51 -10.80 -9.67
C ILE A 153 25.01 -11.15 -8.26
N PRO A 154 26.27 -10.84 -7.87
CA PRO A 154 26.75 -11.10 -6.51
C PRO A 154 25.92 -10.40 -5.44
N LEU A 155 25.51 -9.15 -5.67
CA LEU A 155 24.65 -8.42 -4.76
C LEU A 155 23.29 -9.12 -4.64
N ARG A 156 22.65 -9.50 -5.75
CA ARG A 156 21.36 -10.21 -5.76
C ARG A 156 21.42 -11.55 -5.02
N ILE A 157 22.49 -12.30 -5.19
CA ILE A 157 22.72 -13.54 -4.42
C ILE A 157 22.91 -13.24 -2.93
N GLY A 158 23.67 -12.21 -2.58
CA GLY A 158 23.89 -11.80 -1.18
C GLY A 158 22.58 -11.40 -0.48
N THR A 159 21.74 -10.62 -1.15
CA THR A 159 20.45 -10.17 -0.58
C THR A 159 19.46 -11.30 -0.33
N LEU A 160 19.53 -12.41 -1.08
CA LEU A 160 18.69 -13.59 -0.84
C LEU A 160 18.86 -14.08 0.60
N PHE A 161 20.10 -14.14 1.09
CA PHE A 161 20.38 -14.54 2.47
C PHE A 161 19.88 -13.50 3.48
N VAL A 162 19.98 -12.21 3.17
CA VAL A 162 19.46 -11.14 4.02
C VAL A 162 17.94 -11.24 4.17
N VAL A 163 17.23 -11.44 3.07
CA VAL A 163 15.77 -11.63 3.06
C VAL A 163 15.38 -12.90 3.81
N LEU A 164 16.09 -14.02 3.58
CA LEU A 164 15.84 -15.28 4.30
C LEU A 164 16.01 -15.15 5.82
N VAL A 165 17.08 -14.49 6.28
CA VAL A 165 17.33 -14.29 7.71
C VAL A 165 16.26 -13.36 8.29
N THR A 166 15.95 -12.27 7.60
CA THR A 166 15.00 -11.27 8.08
C THR A 166 13.57 -11.83 8.13
N SER A 167 13.13 -12.55 7.11
CA SER A 167 11.82 -13.22 7.08
C SER A 167 11.71 -14.27 8.20
N SER A 168 12.79 -15.03 8.43
CA SER A 168 12.87 -15.99 9.54
C SER A 168 12.71 -15.30 10.89
N ILE A 169 13.44 -14.20 11.14
CA ILE A 169 13.31 -13.45 12.40
C ILE A 169 11.89 -12.91 12.54
N GLY A 170 11.34 -12.30 11.49
CA GLY A 170 9.98 -11.73 11.50
C GLY A 170 8.92 -12.75 11.91
N VAL A 171 8.92 -13.94 11.30
CA VAL A 171 7.88 -14.95 11.54
C VAL A 171 8.10 -15.78 12.81
N PHE A 172 9.35 -16.12 13.15
CA PHE A 172 9.64 -16.94 14.32
C PHE A 172 9.65 -16.15 15.63
N ALA A 173 9.96 -14.85 15.62
CA ALA A 173 10.04 -14.05 16.84
C ALA A 173 8.72 -14.00 17.63
N PRO A 174 7.54 -13.70 17.04
CA PRO A 174 6.27 -13.73 17.78
C PRO A 174 5.93 -15.10 18.35
N ILE A 175 6.24 -16.18 17.62
CA ILE A 175 5.98 -17.57 18.02
C ILE A 175 6.79 -17.91 19.28
N LEU A 176 8.06 -17.50 19.32
CA LEU A 176 8.93 -17.71 20.48
C LEU A 176 8.57 -16.79 21.64
N LEU A 177 8.23 -15.53 21.38
CA LEU A 177 7.93 -14.54 22.40
C LEU A 177 6.70 -14.92 23.24
N MET A 178 5.68 -15.51 22.61
CA MET A 178 4.47 -15.98 23.32
C MET A 178 4.72 -17.18 24.26
N LYS A 179 5.90 -17.82 24.21
CA LYS A 179 6.28 -18.93 25.11
C LYS A 179 6.98 -18.48 26.39
N LEU A 180 7.40 -17.23 26.49
CA LEU A 180 8.11 -16.74 27.67
C LEU A 180 7.17 -16.66 28.89
N PRO A 181 7.64 -16.88 30.13
CA PRO A 181 6.79 -17.00 31.31
C PRO A 181 6.18 -15.68 31.84
N PHE A 182 6.34 -14.56 31.13
CA PHE A 182 5.95 -13.22 31.59
C PHE A 182 4.48 -12.88 31.30
N ALA A 183 3.54 -13.56 31.97
CA ALA A 183 2.10 -13.55 31.66
C ALA A 183 1.45 -12.15 31.47
N SER A 184 1.79 -11.15 32.29
CA SER A 184 1.20 -9.80 32.18
C SER A 184 1.75 -8.99 31.01
N ILE A 185 3.06 -9.12 30.73
CA ILE A 185 3.72 -8.44 29.61
C ILE A 185 3.30 -9.11 28.30
N ASN A 186 3.17 -10.43 28.29
CA ASN A 186 2.73 -11.19 27.13
C ASN A 186 1.34 -10.77 26.64
N GLY A 187 0.42 -10.41 27.53
CA GLY A 187 -0.92 -9.97 27.12
C GLY A 187 -0.90 -8.65 26.33
N VAL A 188 -0.16 -7.66 26.83
CA VAL A 188 -0.02 -6.35 26.16
C VAL A 188 0.80 -6.48 24.89
N VAL A 189 1.94 -7.17 24.94
CA VAL A 189 2.81 -7.38 23.78
C VAL A 189 2.11 -8.18 22.68
N SER A 190 1.36 -9.22 23.04
CA SER A 190 0.53 -9.98 22.09
C SER A 190 -0.51 -9.08 21.42
N THR A 191 -1.18 -8.23 22.20
CA THR A 191 -2.15 -7.27 21.67
C THR A 191 -1.50 -6.30 20.67
N VAL A 192 -0.36 -5.71 21.03
CA VAL A 192 0.39 -4.78 20.18
C VAL A 192 0.80 -5.48 18.89
N ILE A 193 1.54 -6.59 18.96
CA ILE A 193 2.03 -7.27 17.76
C ILE A 193 0.86 -7.73 16.87
N LYS A 194 -0.22 -8.27 17.45
CA LYS A 194 -1.38 -8.75 16.69
C LYS A 194 -2.10 -7.62 15.95
N GLN A 195 -2.35 -6.49 16.63
CA GLN A 195 -3.05 -5.35 16.02
C GLN A 195 -2.15 -4.57 15.05
N PHE A 196 -0.87 -4.40 15.39
CA PHE A 196 0.13 -3.89 14.47
C PHE A 196 0.15 -4.70 13.17
N GLY A 197 0.20 -6.03 13.28
CA GLY A 197 0.15 -6.93 12.14
C GLY A 197 -1.13 -6.80 11.30
N THR A 198 -2.29 -6.59 11.92
CA THR A 198 -3.53 -6.29 11.19
C THR A 198 -3.39 -5.02 10.33
N GLY A 199 -2.78 -3.98 10.88
CA GLY A 199 -2.49 -2.75 10.14
C GLY A 199 -1.52 -2.97 8.97
N ILE A 200 -0.45 -3.75 9.20
CA ILE A 200 0.50 -4.13 8.14
C ILE A 200 -0.23 -4.80 6.98
N ILE A 201 -0.98 -5.89 7.22
CA ILE A 201 -1.64 -6.67 6.16
C ILE A 201 -2.66 -5.83 5.38
N LEU A 202 -3.43 -4.98 6.06
CA LEU A 202 -4.37 -4.07 5.39
C LEU A 202 -3.65 -3.07 4.49
N ALA A 203 -2.57 -2.47 4.96
CA ALA A 203 -1.76 -1.56 4.17
C ALA A 203 -1.04 -2.28 3.02
N THR A 204 -0.54 -3.52 3.21
CA THR A 204 0.00 -4.30 2.10
C THR A 204 -1.06 -4.46 1.00
N ALA A 205 -2.27 -4.89 1.36
CA ALA A 205 -3.33 -5.16 0.41
C ALA A 205 -3.71 -3.93 -0.44
N PHE A 206 -3.89 -2.77 0.19
CA PHE A 206 -4.34 -1.55 -0.50
C PHE A 206 -3.22 -0.68 -1.05
N ILE A 207 -2.11 -0.50 -0.33
CA ILE A 207 -1.05 0.46 -0.70
C ILE A 207 0.00 -0.20 -1.59
N HIS A 208 0.22 -1.50 -1.49
CA HIS A 208 1.22 -2.22 -2.29
C HIS A 208 0.57 -3.05 -3.39
N LEU A 209 -0.23 -4.06 -3.06
CA LEU A 209 -0.72 -4.99 -4.09
C LEU A 209 -1.72 -4.34 -5.04
N TYR A 210 -2.72 -3.63 -4.50
CA TYR A 210 -3.71 -2.97 -5.33
C TYR A 210 -3.07 -1.92 -6.25
N THR A 211 -2.20 -1.07 -5.70
CA THR A 211 -1.54 0.00 -6.49
C THR A 211 -0.60 -0.58 -7.53
N HIS A 212 0.21 -1.59 -7.18
CA HIS A 212 1.10 -2.26 -8.13
C HIS A 212 0.32 -2.91 -9.27
N ALA A 213 -0.78 -3.60 -8.95
CA ALA A 213 -1.65 -4.16 -9.96
C ALA A 213 -2.26 -3.07 -10.85
N ASN A 214 -2.67 -1.94 -10.26
CA ASN A 214 -3.20 -0.82 -11.01
C ASN A 214 -2.17 -0.24 -11.98
N LEU A 215 -0.95 0.02 -11.52
CA LEU A 215 0.13 0.56 -12.34
C LEU A 215 0.51 -0.39 -13.49
N MET A 216 0.48 -1.71 -13.26
CA MET A 216 0.69 -2.69 -14.33
C MET A 216 -0.44 -2.70 -15.37
N PHE A 217 -1.69 -2.51 -14.94
CA PHE A 217 -2.85 -2.45 -15.83
C PHE A 217 -3.01 -1.12 -16.57
N THR A 218 -2.42 -0.03 -16.05
CA THR A 218 -2.40 1.29 -16.71
C THR A 218 -1.09 1.55 -17.45
N ASN A 219 -0.21 0.55 -17.57
CA ASN A 219 1.04 0.70 -18.28
C ASN A 219 0.81 0.85 -19.79
N GLU A 220 1.49 1.81 -20.41
CA GLU A 220 1.35 2.15 -21.84
C GLU A 220 1.65 0.97 -22.79
N CYS A 221 2.54 0.04 -22.41
CA CYS A 221 2.85 -1.15 -23.21
C CYS A 221 1.71 -2.18 -23.26
N LEU A 222 0.73 -2.05 -22.37
CA LEU A 222 -0.50 -2.83 -22.40
C LEU A 222 -1.53 -2.24 -23.39
N GLY A 223 -1.49 -0.93 -23.58
CA GLY A 223 -2.52 -0.13 -24.25
C GLY A 223 -3.79 0.02 -23.40
N GLU A 224 -4.84 0.58 -24.01
CA GLU A 224 -6.13 0.76 -23.33
C GLU A 224 -6.79 -0.59 -23.04
N LEU A 225 -7.18 -0.81 -21.78
CA LEU A 225 -8.01 -1.95 -21.39
C LEU A 225 -9.48 -1.65 -21.71
N GLU A 226 -10.20 -2.64 -22.24
CA GLU A 226 -11.64 -2.51 -22.54
C GLU A 226 -12.50 -2.18 -21.30
N TYR A 227 -11.99 -2.45 -20.10
CA TYR A 227 -12.68 -2.20 -18.84
C TYR A 227 -11.78 -1.44 -17.87
N GLU A 228 -12.07 -0.16 -17.65
CA GLU A 228 -11.28 0.75 -16.80
C GLU A 228 -11.10 0.21 -15.36
N ALA A 229 -12.15 -0.39 -14.78
CA ALA A 229 -12.12 -0.91 -13.41
C ALA A 229 -11.55 -2.34 -13.30
N THR A 230 -10.66 -2.74 -14.21
CA THR A 230 -10.07 -4.10 -14.24
C THR A 230 -9.40 -4.47 -12.92
N THR A 231 -8.55 -3.60 -12.36
CA THR A 231 -7.89 -3.83 -11.06
C THR A 231 -8.92 -4.13 -9.96
N SER A 232 -9.92 -3.27 -9.83
CA SER A 232 -10.98 -3.39 -8.82
C SER A 232 -11.83 -4.66 -9.03
N ALA A 233 -12.15 -5.03 -10.27
CA ALA A 233 -12.90 -6.25 -10.55
C ALA A 233 -12.14 -7.51 -10.15
N VAL A 234 -10.83 -7.58 -10.42
CA VAL A 234 -10.00 -8.71 -10.00
C VAL A 234 -9.84 -8.76 -8.48
N VAL A 235 -9.71 -7.61 -7.82
CA VAL A 235 -9.71 -7.51 -6.34
C VAL A 235 -11.02 -8.02 -5.76
N MET A 236 -12.17 -7.64 -6.33
CA MET A 236 -13.48 -8.15 -5.91
C MET A 236 -13.59 -9.67 -6.11
N ALA A 237 -13.04 -10.19 -7.21
CA ALA A 237 -12.96 -11.63 -7.42
C ALA A 237 -12.10 -12.31 -6.33
N GLY A 238 -10.95 -11.74 -5.97
CA GLY A 238 -10.10 -12.22 -4.87
C GLY A 238 -10.82 -12.25 -3.51
N ILE A 239 -11.54 -11.17 -3.17
CA ILE A 239 -12.38 -11.11 -1.96
C ILE A 239 -13.44 -12.23 -1.97
N PHE A 240 -14.15 -12.38 -3.08
CA PHE A 240 -15.21 -13.38 -3.20
C PHE A 240 -14.66 -14.81 -3.15
N ILE A 241 -13.51 -15.08 -3.77
CA ILE A 241 -12.83 -16.38 -3.70
C ILE A 241 -12.38 -16.68 -2.27
N ALA A 242 -11.79 -15.72 -1.56
CA ALA A 242 -11.39 -15.89 -0.16
C ALA A 242 -12.61 -16.21 0.73
N PHE A 243 -13.70 -15.45 0.58
CA PHE A 243 -14.97 -15.73 1.24
C PHE A 243 -15.49 -17.13 0.92
N LEU A 244 -15.52 -17.54 -0.36
CA LEU A 244 -16.00 -18.86 -0.75
C LEU A 244 -15.16 -19.98 -0.15
N LEU A 245 -13.84 -19.84 -0.15
CA LEU A 245 -12.93 -20.82 0.45
C LEU A 245 -13.19 -20.96 1.95
N GLU A 246 -13.34 -19.84 2.66
CA GLU A 246 -13.67 -19.85 4.09
C GLU A 246 -15.05 -20.44 4.38
N TYR A 247 -16.06 -20.04 3.62
CA TYR A 247 -17.43 -20.53 3.77
C TYR A 247 -17.53 -22.04 3.50
N ILE A 248 -16.96 -22.52 2.38
CA ILE A 248 -16.95 -23.94 2.02
C ILE A 248 -16.12 -24.73 3.04
N GLY A 249 -14.94 -24.22 3.42
CA GLY A 249 -14.10 -24.82 4.45
C GLY A 249 -14.85 -25.02 5.76
N HIS A 250 -15.53 -23.98 6.23
CA HIS A 250 -16.38 -24.02 7.42
C HIS A 250 -17.50 -25.06 7.29
N ARG A 251 -18.23 -25.05 6.17
CA ARG A 251 -19.33 -25.99 5.91
C ARG A 251 -18.87 -27.45 5.92
N ILE A 252 -17.72 -27.75 5.32
CA ILE A 252 -17.15 -29.10 5.32
C ILE A 252 -16.74 -29.54 6.73
N ILE A 253 -16.12 -28.65 7.52
CA ILE A 253 -15.69 -28.95 8.89
C ILE A 253 -16.91 -29.25 9.78
N VAL A 254 -17.97 -28.46 9.69
CA VAL A 254 -19.21 -28.66 10.45
C VAL A 254 -19.91 -29.95 10.03
N ALA A 255 -20.03 -30.23 8.73
CA ALA A 255 -20.62 -31.46 8.23
C ALA A 255 -19.89 -32.71 8.73
N ARG A 256 -18.54 -32.69 8.73
CA ARG A 256 -17.71 -33.79 9.26
C ARG A 256 -17.88 -34.00 10.77
N LYS A 257 -18.01 -32.93 11.56
CA LYS A 257 -18.28 -33.03 13.00
C LYS A 257 -19.66 -33.64 13.29
N SER A 258 -20.68 -33.25 12.52
CA SER A 258 -22.02 -33.83 12.67
C SER A 258 -22.03 -35.32 12.33
N ASN A 259 -21.34 -35.73 11.26
CA ASN A 259 -21.29 -37.14 10.85
C ASN A 259 -20.53 -38.02 11.85
N LYS A 260 -19.51 -37.46 12.52
CA LYS A 260 -18.76 -38.17 13.57
C LYS A 260 -19.56 -38.33 14.87
N LYS A 261 -20.40 -37.36 15.25
CA LYS A 261 -21.33 -37.48 16.38
C LYS A 261 -22.43 -38.53 16.14
N SER A 262 -22.90 -38.68 14.90
CA SER A 262 -23.89 -39.72 14.55
C SER A 262 -23.30 -41.14 14.45
N ALA A 263 -21.99 -41.27 14.26
CA ALA A 263 -21.32 -42.58 14.22
C ALA A 263 -20.94 -43.12 15.61
N GLU A 264 -20.97 -42.29 16.66
CA GLU A 264 -20.62 -42.68 18.04
C GLU A 264 -21.86 -43.01 18.89
N SER A 265 -23.07 -42.83 18.37
CA SER A 265 -24.31 -43.32 18.99
C SER A 265 -24.61 -44.76 18.57
N THR A 266 -23.83 -45.73 19.09
CA THR A 266 -24.27 -47.13 19.16
C THR A 266 -25.00 -47.34 20.49
N PRO A 267 -26.26 -47.81 20.51
CA PRO A 267 -27.02 -47.97 21.74
C PRO A 267 -26.52 -49.20 22.50
N SER A 268 -25.94 -48.99 23.69
CA SER A 268 -25.84 -50.05 24.71
C SER A 268 -27.05 -49.92 25.65
N GLU A 269 -27.65 -51.06 25.92
CA GLU A 269 -28.93 -51.31 26.61
C GLU A 269 -29.20 -50.58 27.95
N PRO A 270 -30.47 -50.56 28.39
CA PRO A 270 -30.99 -49.63 29.40
C PRO A 270 -30.76 -50.12 30.83
N GLN A 271 -30.35 -49.22 31.70
CA GLN A 271 -30.57 -49.38 33.15
C GLN A 271 -31.51 -48.28 33.65
N GLN A 272 -32.73 -48.73 33.97
CA GLN A 272 -33.78 -47.98 34.66
C GLN A 272 -33.23 -47.30 35.92
N THR A 273 -33.58 -46.04 36.15
CA THR A 273 -34.21 -45.60 37.42
C THR A 273 -34.96 -44.28 37.18
N GLN A 274 -36.18 -44.24 37.71
CA GLN A 274 -37.22 -43.21 37.59
C GLN A 274 -36.86 -41.90 38.32
N GLN A 275 -37.28 -40.74 37.78
CA GLN A 275 -38.08 -39.74 38.52
C GLN A 275 -38.65 -38.60 37.63
N LYS A 276 -39.97 -38.71 37.44
CA LYS A 276 -41.10 -37.77 37.26
C LYS A 276 -40.89 -36.23 37.23
N GLY A 277 -41.59 -35.59 36.27
CA GLY A 277 -42.04 -34.18 36.24
C GLY A 277 -41.84 -33.53 34.86
N GLU A 278 -42.70 -33.71 33.86
CA GLU A 278 -43.97 -32.98 33.59
C GLU A 278 -43.78 -31.46 33.37
N HIS A 279 -43.69 -31.05 32.10
CA HIS A 279 -44.51 -29.95 31.55
C HIS A 279 -44.45 -29.91 30.01
N ASP A 280 -45.65 -29.93 29.44
CA ASP A 280 -46.03 -29.81 28.04
C ASP A 280 -45.96 -28.36 27.56
N HIS A 281 -45.50 -28.13 26.32
CA HIS A 281 -46.12 -27.18 25.39
C HIS A 281 -45.56 -27.35 23.98
N SER A 282 -46.40 -27.89 23.10
CA SER A 282 -46.29 -27.77 21.65
C SER A 282 -46.84 -26.42 21.20
N GLN A 283 -46.14 -25.69 20.32
CA GLN A 283 -46.80 -24.81 19.35
C GLN A 283 -45.93 -24.50 18.13
N ASP A 284 -46.65 -24.34 17.03
CA ASP A 284 -46.29 -24.45 15.63
C ASP A 284 -45.37 -23.36 15.05
N GLN A 285 -44.83 -23.73 13.89
CA GLN A 285 -44.13 -22.91 12.90
C GLN A 285 -44.88 -21.62 12.54
N GLN A 286 -44.13 -20.51 12.45
CA GLN A 286 -44.45 -19.45 11.50
C GLN A 286 -43.18 -18.92 10.84
N GLN A 287 -43.15 -19.09 9.53
CA GLN A 287 -42.04 -18.92 8.62
C GLN A 287 -42.25 -17.61 7.84
N GLN A 288 -41.37 -16.63 8.01
CA GLN A 288 -41.21 -15.50 7.09
C GLN A 288 -39.72 -15.13 6.94
N PRO A 289 -39.22 -14.89 5.71
CA PRO A 289 -37.80 -14.76 5.43
C PRO A 289 -37.37 -13.31 5.55
N THR A 290 -36.56 -12.98 6.55
CA THR A 290 -35.79 -11.74 6.55
C THR A 290 -34.34 -12.09 6.86
N LEU A 291 -33.43 -11.55 6.04
CA LEU A 291 -31.98 -11.76 6.01
C LEU A 291 -31.26 -11.45 7.35
N ALA A 292 -31.99 -10.97 8.37
CA ALA A 292 -31.50 -10.55 9.67
C ALA A 292 -31.45 -11.68 10.73
N CYS A 293 -31.97 -12.88 10.46
CA CYS A 293 -31.96 -14.02 11.41
C CYS A 293 -30.84 -15.04 11.11
N LEU A 294 -29.66 -14.56 10.69
CA LEU A 294 -28.45 -15.40 10.61
C LEU A 294 -27.57 -15.30 11.86
N GLY A 295 -28.05 -14.62 12.91
CA GLY A 295 -27.30 -14.33 14.15
C GLY A 295 -27.70 -15.13 15.39
N HIS A 296 -28.60 -16.12 15.31
CA HIS A 296 -29.13 -16.82 16.50
C HIS A 296 -28.94 -18.35 16.53
N ASN A 297 -28.01 -18.87 15.74
CA ASN A 297 -27.46 -20.23 15.94
C ASN A 297 -25.93 -20.17 16.13
N HIS A 298 -25.48 -19.43 17.14
CA HIS A 298 -24.11 -19.53 17.62
C HIS A 298 -24.00 -20.79 18.50
N GLY A 299 -23.81 -21.94 17.85
CA GLY A 299 -23.07 -23.01 18.50
C GLY A 299 -21.67 -22.47 18.77
N SER A 300 -21.38 -22.14 20.04
CA SER A 300 -20.07 -21.79 20.59
C SER A 300 -19.01 -21.58 19.51
N PHE A 301 -18.90 -20.34 19.00
CA PHE A 301 -17.83 -19.94 18.11
C PHE A 301 -16.54 -19.96 18.93
N ASP A 302 -16.02 -21.17 19.04
CA ASP A 302 -14.90 -21.50 19.88
C ASP A 302 -13.65 -20.92 19.22
N LEU A 303 -13.06 -19.92 19.87
CA LEU A 303 -11.77 -19.30 19.58
C LEU A 303 -10.62 -20.31 19.45
N THR A 304 -10.91 -21.59 19.73
CA THR A 304 -9.96 -22.68 19.80
C THR A 304 -10.25 -23.84 18.83
N GLY A 305 -11.27 -23.70 17.97
CA GLY A 305 -11.67 -24.74 17.02
C GLY A 305 -10.87 -24.79 15.71
N PRO A 306 -10.99 -25.89 14.92
CA PRO A 306 -10.33 -26.11 13.61
C PRO A 306 -10.59 -25.04 12.54
N ASN A 307 -11.56 -24.15 12.77
CA ASN A 307 -11.91 -23.04 11.90
C ASN A 307 -10.82 -21.94 11.87
N SER A 308 -10.16 -21.68 13.01
CA SER A 308 -9.07 -20.69 13.11
C SER A 308 -7.85 -21.11 12.28
N LYS A 309 -7.51 -22.41 12.31
CA LYS A 309 -6.39 -22.95 11.51
C LYS A 309 -6.65 -22.80 10.01
N PHE A 310 -7.88 -22.99 9.56
CA PHE A 310 -8.23 -22.81 8.15
C PHE A 310 -8.11 -21.34 7.72
N SER A 311 -8.64 -20.40 8.50
CA SER A 311 -8.50 -18.96 8.22
C SER A 311 -7.02 -18.52 8.19
N VAL A 312 -6.18 -19.00 9.11
CA VAL A 312 -4.73 -18.72 9.08
C VAL A 312 -4.06 -19.36 7.85
N ILE A 313 -4.48 -20.54 7.39
CA ILE A 313 -3.95 -21.15 6.14
C ILE A 313 -4.35 -20.34 4.91
N VAL A 314 -5.59 -19.83 4.84
CA VAL A 314 -6.04 -18.98 3.72
C VAL A 314 -5.24 -17.68 3.70
N MET A 315 -5.08 -17.04 4.86
CA MET A 315 -4.20 -15.87 5.01
C MET A 315 -2.77 -16.17 4.58
N GLU A 316 -2.18 -17.25 5.10
CA GLU A 316 -0.83 -17.67 4.76
C GLU A 316 -0.70 -17.89 3.26
N ALA A 317 -1.65 -18.57 2.61
CA ALA A 317 -1.62 -18.78 1.16
C ALA A 317 -1.60 -17.47 0.37
N GLY A 318 -2.41 -16.47 0.76
CA GLY A 318 -2.39 -15.14 0.13
C GLY A 318 -1.04 -14.43 0.31
N ILE A 319 -0.50 -14.41 1.53
CA ILE A 319 0.82 -13.80 1.83
C ILE A 319 1.94 -14.51 1.09
N LEU A 320 1.97 -15.86 1.09
CA LEU A 320 2.97 -16.67 0.39
C LEU A 320 2.97 -16.38 -1.10
N PHE A 321 1.78 -16.30 -1.70
CA PHE A 321 1.63 -16.06 -3.13
C PHE A 321 2.23 -14.72 -3.55
N HIS A 322 1.90 -13.63 -2.84
CA HIS A 322 2.49 -12.32 -3.09
C HIS A 322 4.00 -12.28 -2.79
N SER A 323 4.44 -12.96 -1.74
CA SER A 323 5.86 -13.04 -1.38
C SER A 323 6.73 -13.69 -2.48
N VAL A 324 6.18 -14.63 -3.27
CA VAL A 324 6.88 -15.14 -4.48
C VAL A 324 7.07 -14.02 -5.50
N LEU A 325 6.02 -13.23 -5.76
CA LEU A 325 6.06 -12.15 -6.75
C LEU A 325 7.04 -11.06 -6.32
N ILE A 326 7.03 -10.64 -5.05
CA ILE A 326 8.04 -9.72 -4.48
C ILE A 326 9.45 -10.26 -4.72
N GLY A 327 9.70 -11.54 -4.42
CA GLY A 327 11.03 -12.13 -4.59
C GLY A 327 11.50 -12.08 -6.05
N LEU A 328 10.60 -12.42 -6.98
CA LEU A 328 10.88 -12.36 -8.41
C LEU A 328 11.16 -10.93 -8.86
N THR A 329 10.25 -9.99 -8.56
CA THR A 329 10.31 -8.60 -9.03
C THR A 329 11.49 -7.83 -8.45
N LEU A 330 11.83 -8.05 -7.17
CA LEU A 330 13.02 -7.48 -6.53
C LEU A 330 14.30 -7.79 -7.33
N VAL A 331 14.44 -9.05 -7.75
CA VAL A 331 15.65 -9.53 -8.44
C VAL A 331 15.71 -9.11 -9.91
N VAL A 332 14.60 -8.69 -10.53
CA VAL A 332 14.61 -8.15 -11.91
C VAL A 332 14.59 -6.62 -11.96
N ALA A 333 14.44 -5.95 -10.81
CA ALA A 333 14.54 -4.50 -10.71
C ALA A 333 15.95 -3.99 -11.09
N GLY A 334 16.05 -2.83 -11.74
CA GLY A 334 17.33 -2.27 -12.19
C GLY A 334 18.26 -1.84 -11.06
N ASP A 335 19.58 -1.88 -11.31
CA ASP A 335 20.62 -1.62 -10.30
C ASP A 335 20.56 -0.20 -9.70
N SER A 336 20.06 0.79 -10.45
CA SER A 336 19.94 2.20 -10.02
C SER A 336 19.05 2.37 -8.79
N PHE A 337 17.95 1.62 -8.70
CA PHE A 337 17.00 1.68 -7.59
C PHE A 337 17.03 0.45 -6.67
N TYR A 338 17.79 -0.58 -7.06
CA TYR A 338 17.86 -1.87 -6.37
C TYR A 338 18.19 -1.75 -4.87
N LYS A 339 19.15 -0.90 -4.48
CA LYS A 339 19.55 -0.75 -3.08
C LYS A 339 18.42 -0.18 -2.22
N THR A 340 17.69 0.80 -2.74
CA THR A 340 16.54 1.40 -2.05
C THR A 340 15.42 0.38 -1.90
N LEU A 341 15.04 -0.28 -3.01
CA LEU A 341 14.04 -1.35 -3.00
C LEU A 341 14.40 -2.47 -2.02
N LEU A 342 15.66 -2.87 -1.99
CA LEU A 342 16.14 -3.90 -1.07
C LEU A 342 15.87 -3.51 0.39
N VAL A 343 16.26 -2.30 0.80
CA VAL A 343 16.07 -1.85 2.18
C VAL A 343 14.59 -1.85 2.52
N VAL A 344 13.75 -1.34 1.63
CA VAL A 344 12.29 -1.30 1.84
C VAL A 344 11.71 -2.70 1.93
N ILE A 345 12.07 -3.62 1.02
CA ILE A 345 11.57 -5.00 1.01
C ILE A 345 12.05 -5.80 2.23
N VAL A 346 13.26 -5.56 2.72
CA VAL A 346 13.74 -6.19 3.97
C VAL A 346 12.84 -5.83 5.14
N PHE A 347 12.48 -4.55 5.29
CA PHE A 347 11.54 -4.13 6.33
C PHE A 347 10.11 -4.61 6.08
N HIS A 348 9.63 -4.55 4.83
CA HIS A 348 8.34 -5.06 4.42
C HIS A 348 8.19 -6.54 4.82
N GLN A 349 9.13 -7.39 4.40
CA GLN A 349 9.13 -8.82 4.67
C GLN A 349 9.24 -9.12 6.17
N PHE A 350 10.01 -8.31 6.93
CA PHE A 350 10.08 -8.42 8.37
C PHE A 350 8.71 -8.21 9.02
N PHE A 351 8.02 -7.11 8.67
CA PHE A 351 6.75 -6.74 9.28
C PHE A 351 5.59 -7.65 8.85
N GLU A 352 5.57 -8.12 7.61
CA GLU A 352 4.64 -9.15 7.18
C GLU A 352 4.87 -10.47 7.92
N GLY A 353 6.13 -10.86 8.09
CA GLY A 353 6.51 -12.02 8.89
C GLY A 353 6.05 -11.88 10.34
N LEU A 354 6.22 -10.70 10.93
CA LEU A 354 5.74 -10.39 12.27
C LEU A 354 4.21 -10.55 12.39
N ALA A 355 3.46 -10.05 11.41
CA ALA A 355 2.01 -10.15 11.36
C ALA A 355 1.52 -11.61 11.27
N LEU A 356 2.07 -12.37 10.31
CA LEU A 356 1.75 -13.78 10.12
C LEU A 356 2.17 -14.62 11.34
N GLY A 357 3.39 -14.38 11.84
CA GLY A 357 3.95 -15.05 13.02
C GLY A 357 3.07 -14.86 14.26
N ALA A 358 2.53 -13.66 14.46
CA ALA A 358 1.59 -13.38 15.55
C ALA A 358 0.30 -14.21 15.44
N ARG A 359 -0.25 -14.38 14.23
CA ARG A 359 -1.44 -15.21 14.00
C ARG A 359 -1.14 -16.70 14.17
N ILE A 360 -0.02 -17.20 13.64
CA ILE A 360 0.46 -18.58 13.86
C ILE A 360 0.67 -18.86 15.35
N ALA A 361 1.21 -17.90 16.10
CA ALA A 361 1.46 -18.04 17.53
C ALA A 361 0.18 -18.29 18.34
N THR A 362 -0.95 -17.69 17.93
CA THR A 362 -2.26 -17.89 18.58
C THR A 362 -2.94 -19.23 18.30
N LEU A 363 -2.50 -19.98 17.27
CA LEU A 363 -3.04 -21.31 16.99
C LEU A 363 -2.81 -22.27 18.17
N GLN A 364 -3.74 -23.17 18.44
CA GLN A 364 -3.54 -24.19 19.47
C GLN A 364 -2.62 -25.32 19.01
N GLY A 365 -1.84 -25.85 19.96
CA GLY A 365 -0.96 -27.00 19.73
C GLY A 365 0.54 -26.69 19.89
N PRO A 366 1.39 -27.73 19.77
CA PRO A 366 2.83 -27.59 19.85
C PRO A 366 3.39 -26.80 18.65
N ILE A 367 4.57 -26.22 18.83
CA ILE A 367 5.26 -25.46 17.75
C ILE A 367 5.63 -26.41 16.61
N PHE A 368 6.21 -27.56 16.95
CA PHE A 368 6.56 -28.59 15.99
C PHE A 368 5.46 -29.66 15.89
N PRO A 369 5.13 -30.15 14.68
CA PRO A 369 5.67 -29.74 13.37
C PRO A 369 4.86 -28.60 12.70
N SER A 370 3.59 -28.40 13.08
CA SER A 370 2.66 -27.60 12.27
C SER A 370 3.02 -26.11 12.20
N LYS A 371 3.32 -25.44 13.33
CA LYS A 371 3.62 -24.00 13.32
C LYS A 371 4.98 -23.71 12.71
N ALA A 372 5.96 -24.57 12.97
CA ALA A 372 7.29 -24.48 12.40
C ALA A 372 7.26 -24.62 10.87
N PHE A 373 6.44 -25.53 10.34
CA PHE A 373 6.27 -25.68 8.89
C PHE A 373 5.67 -24.42 8.25
N MET A 374 4.61 -23.86 8.83
CA MET A 374 3.99 -22.63 8.34
C MET A 374 4.98 -21.45 8.33
N ALA A 375 5.67 -21.25 9.46
CA ALA A 375 6.71 -20.23 9.58
C ALA A 375 7.86 -20.41 8.56
N MET A 376 8.30 -21.65 8.35
CA MET A 376 9.35 -21.96 7.39
C MET A 376 8.90 -21.78 5.93
N ALA A 377 7.63 -22.08 5.62
CA ALA A 377 7.07 -21.82 4.30
C ALA A 377 7.17 -20.32 3.97
N PHE A 378 6.78 -19.45 4.89
CA PHE A 378 6.92 -18.00 4.73
C PHE A 378 8.38 -17.56 4.62
N ALA A 379 9.28 -18.10 5.44
CA ALA A 379 10.68 -17.70 5.41
C ALA A 379 11.36 -18.02 4.06
N LEU A 380 11.00 -19.14 3.44
CA LEU A 380 11.63 -19.65 2.22
C LEU A 380 11.00 -19.13 0.92
N ILE A 381 9.74 -18.70 0.94
CA ILE A 381 9.00 -18.42 -0.30
C ILE A 381 9.58 -17.23 -1.08
N THR A 382 9.98 -16.15 -0.40
CA THR A 382 10.58 -14.97 -1.06
C THR A 382 11.95 -15.31 -1.66
N PRO A 383 12.88 -15.98 -0.94
CA PRO A 383 14.09 -16.54 -1.54
C PRO A 383 13.83 -17.43 -2.76
N ILE A 384 12.78 -18.27 -2.73
CA ILE A 384 12.39 -19.07 -3.90
C ILE A 384 12.00 -18.16 -5.06
N GLY A 385 11.16 -17.14 -4.83
CA GLY A 385 10.84 -16.11 -5.83
C GLY A 385 12.09 -15.44 -6.40
N MET A 386 13.04 -15.08 -5.54
CA MET A 386 14.33 -14.50 -5.94
C MET A 386 15.17 -15.45 -6.81
N THR A 387 15.20 -16.75 -6.48
CA THR A 387 15.90 -17.74 -7.33
C THR A 387 15.25 -17.90 -8.69
N ILE A 388 13.92 -17.84 -8.76
CA ILE A 388 13.18 -17.84 -10.04
C ILE A 388 13.54 -16.59 -10.83
N GLY A 389 13.51 -15.41 -10.18
CA GLY A 389 13.91 -14.13 -10.77
C GLY A 389 15.33 -14.15 -11.34
N LEU A 390 16.29 -14.71 -10.60
CA LEU A 390 17.68 -14.90 -11.07
C LEU A 390 17.74 -15.80 -12.31
N GLY A 391 16.93 -16.86 -12.34
CA GLY A 391 16.88 -17.79 -13.46
C GLY A 391 16.33 -17.19 -14.75
N VAL A 392 15.38 -16.24 -14.64
CA VAL A 392 14.76 -15.57 -15.81
C VAL A 392 15.36 -14.19 -16.10
N LEU A 393 16.37 -13.77 -15.34
CA LEU A 393 16.85 -12.39 -15.25
C LEU A 393 17.19 -11.72 -16.61
N HIS A 394 17.83 -12.45 -17.52
CA HIS A 394 18.21 -11.94 -18.84
C HIS A 394 17.10 -12.04 -19.90
N THR A 395 16.01 -12.74 -19.59
CA THR A 395 14.87 -12.98 -20.51
C THR A 395 13.58 -12.31 -20.06
N PHE A 396 13.56 -11.77 -18.85
CA PHE A 396 12.36 -11.19 -18.26
C PHE A 396 12.09 -9.81 -18.84
N ASN A 397 10.96 -9.68 -19.55
CA ASN A 397 10.44 -8.39 -19.99
C ASN A 397 9.28 -7.95 -19.10
N GLY A 398 9.55 -7.02 -18.18
CA GLY A 398 8.54 -6.40 -17.31
C GLY A 398 7.46 -5.62 -18.08
N ASN A 399 7.81 -5.08 -19.25
CA ASN A 399 6.92 -4.30 -20.11
C ASN A 399 6.16 -5.12 -21.15
N SER A 400 6.41 -6.43 -21.25
CA SER A 400 5.65 -7.25 -22.20
C SER A 400 4.19 -7.38 -21.74
N ARG A 401 3.27 -7.26 -22.71
CA ARG A 401 1.82 -7.38 -22.49
C ARG A 401 1.43 -8.59 -21.64
N SER A 402 2.03 -9.75 -21.90
CA SER A 402 1.76 -10.97 -21.14
C SER A 402 2.23 -10.89 -19.69
N THR A 403 3.38 -10.27 -19.42
CA THR A 403 3.92 -10.09 -18.07
C THR A 403 3.05 -9.14 -17.27
N LEU A 404 2.67 -8.00 -17.86
CA LEU A 404 1.82 -7.00 -17.23
C LEU A 404 0.45 -7.57 -16.86
N ILE A 405 -0.21 -8.28 -17.78
CA ILE A 405 -1.49 -8.95 -17.50
C ILE A 405 -1.32 -10.00 -16.40
N ALA A 406 -0.27 -10.82 -16.47
CA ALA A 406 -0.06 -11.89 -15.50
C ALA A 406 0.21 -11.32 -14.10
N LEU A 407 1.24 -10.48 -13.94
CA LEU A 407 1.61 -9.93 -12.64
C LEU A 407 0.52 -9.01 -12.09
N GLY A 408 -0.08 -8.15 -12.92
CA GLY A 408 -1.20 -7.29 -12.49
C GLY A 408 -2.41 -8.08 -12.00
N THR A 409 -2.79 -9.16 -12.71
CA THR A 409 -3.91 -10.02 -12.28
C THR A 409 -3.58 -10.73 -10.97
N LEU A 410 -2.36 -11.25 -10.85
CA LEU A 410 -1.92 -12.00 -9.68
C LEU A 410 -1.83 -11.11 -8.43
N ASP A 411 -1.28 -9.89 -8.55
CA ASP A 411 -1.23 -8.93 -7.46
C ASP A 411 -2.64 -8.43 -7.08
N ALA A 412 -3.52 -8.12 -8.05
CA ALA A 412 -4.89 -7.71 -7.77
C ALA A 412 -5.70 -8.81 -7.06
N LEU A 413 -5.55 -10.06 -7.50
CA LEU A 413 -6.23 -11.20 -6.88
C LEU A 413 -5.73 -11.39 -5.44
N SER A 414 -4.43 -11.32 -5.23
CA SER A 414 -3.83 -11.43 -3.91
C SER A 414 -4.23 -10.27 -2.99
N ALA A 415 -4.32 -9.03 -3.52
CA ALA A 415 -4.85 -7.87 -2.81
C ALA A 415 -6.26 -8.18 -2.29
N GLY A 416 -7.13 -8.72 -3.14
CA GLY A 416 -8.49 -9.11 -2.75
C GLY A 416 -8.53 -10.13 -1.62
N ILE A 417 -7.67 -11.16 -1.68
CA ILE A 417 -7.56 -12.16 -0.60
C ILE A 417 -7.11 -11.50 0.71
N LEU A 418 -6.08 -10.65 0.66
CA LEU A 418 -5.56 -9.97 1.84
C LEU A 418 -6.54 -8.91 2.39
N VAL A 419 -7.37 -8.29 1.54
CA VAL A 419 -8.46 -7.41 2.00
C VAL A 419 -9.48 -8.21 2.80
N TRP A 420 -9.94 -9.36 2.29
CA TRP A 420 -10.88 -10.23 3.04
C TRP A 420 -10.29 -10.60 4.39
N VAL A 421 -9.05 -11.10 4.40
CA VAL A 421 -8.37 -11.52 5.62
C VAL A 421 -8.13 -10.35 6.58
N GLY A 422 -7.63 -9.23 6.09
CA GLY A 422 -7.33 -8.06 6.91
C GLY A 422 -8.57 -7.43 7.53
N VAL A 423 -9.63 -7.25 6.73
CA VAL A 423 -10.86 -6.58 7.18
C VAL A 423 -11.73 -7.53 8.01
N VAL A 424 -12.02 -8.73 7.49
CA VAL A 424 -12.97 -9.64 8.14
C VAL A 424 -12.29 -10.48 9.20
N ASP A 425 -11.20 -11.15 8.84
CA ASP A 425 -10.59 -12.19 9.68
C ASP A 425 -9.71 -11.67 10.81
N MET A 426 -9.12 -10.49 10.60
CA MET A 426 -8.21 -9.86 11.55
C MET A 426 -8.88 -8.69 12.26
N TRP A 427 -9.39 -7.70 11.54
CA TRP A 427 -9.93 -6.49 12.15
C TRP A 427 -11.33 -6.72 12.74
N ALA A 428 -12.34 -7.04 11.94
CA ALA A 428 -13.71 -7.21 12.42
C ALA A 428 -13.81 -8.32 13.46
N ARG A 429 -13.11 -9.45 13.25
CA ARG A 429 -13.08 -10.57 14.19
C ARG A 429 -12.53 -10.22 15.57
N ASP A 430 -11.48 -9.39 15.65
CA ASP A 430 -10.90 -9.00 16.93
C ASP A 430 -11.71 -7.91 17.65
N TRP A 431 -12.47 -7.09 16.91
CA TRP A 431 -13.08 -5.86 17.42
C TRP A 431 -14.62 -5.87 17.56
N VAL A 432 -15.33 -6.51 16.62
CA VAL A 432 -16.79 -6.34 16.47
C VAL A 432 -17.53 -7.67 16.56
N ILE A 433 -16.91 -8.79 16.18
CA ILE A 433 -17.55 -10.10 16.20
C ILE A 433 -17.50 -10.70 17.62
N ASP A 434 -18.59 -11.35 18.05
CA ASP A 434 -18.69 -12.04 19.33
C ASP A 434 -17.54 -13.05 19.52
N GLY A 435 -16.87 -12.96 20.67
CA GLY A 435 -15.62 -13.70 20.96
C GLY A 435 -14.34 -12.90 20.65
N GLY A 436 -14.45 -11.73 20.02
CA GLY A 436 -13.32 -10.83 19.77
C GLY A 436 -12.67 -10.32 21.06
N GLU A 437 -11.34 -10.29 21.09
CA GLU A 437 -10.56 -9.89 22.26
C GLU A 437 -10.81 -8.44 22.69
N MET A 438 -11.16 -7.54 21.75
CA MET A 438 -11.34 -6.11 22.01
C MET A 438 -12.78 -5.74 22.38
N LEU A 439 -13.77 -6.57 22.03
CA LEU A 439 -15.20 -6.26 22.23
C LEU A 439 -15.56 -6.05 23.71
N HIS A 440 -14.95 -6.85 24.61
CA HIS A 440 -15.15 -6.78 26.06
C HIS A 440 -13.90 -6.29 26.81
N ALA A 441 -12.93 -5.71 26.10
CA ALA A 441 -11.70 -5.24 26.70
C ALA A 441 -11.88 -3.92 27.46
N LYS A 442 -11.02 -3.69 28.47
CA LYS A 442 -10.91 -2.39 29.13
C LYS A 442 -10.45 -1.34 28.12
N LEU A 443 -10.92 -0.10 28.28
CA LEU A 443 -10.59 1.03 27.38
C LEU A 443 -9.09 1.20 27.10
N SER A 444 -8.23 0.99 28.10
CA SER A 444 -6.78 1.06 27.90
C SER A 444 -6.26 0.04 26.88
N LYS A 445 -6.77 -1.19 26.90
CA LYS A 445 -6.36 -2.24 25.94
C LYS A 445 -6.89 -1.95 24.54
N VAL A 446 -8.11 -1.44 24.44
CA VAL A 446 -8.70 -0.97 23.18
C VAL A 446 -7.88 0.16 22.58
N LEU A 447 -7.49 1.15 23.38
CA LEU A 447 -6.66 2.27 22.92
C LEU A 447 -5.28 1.80 22.47
N THR A 448 -4.61 0.95 23.25
CA THR A 448 -3.33 0.35 22.87
C THR A 448 -3.45 -0.44 21.56
N GLY A 449 -4.50 -1.26 21.41
CA GLY A 449 -4.77 -2.01 20.20
C GLY A 449 -5.02 -1.10 18.99
N GLY A 450 -5.80 -0.04 19.16
CA GLY A 450 -6.12 0.93 18.10
C GLY A 450 -4.90 1.72 17.64
N ILE A 451 -4.10 2.25 18.56
CA ILE A 451 -2.84 2.94 18.25
C ILE A 451 -1.90 1.98 17.51
N SER A 452 -1.79 0.75 17.99
CA SER A 452 -0.95 -0.26 17.36
C SER A 452 -1.40 -0.60 15.94
N LEU A 453 -2.71 -0.75 15.70
CA LEU A 453 -3.28 -0.98 14.37
C LEU A 453 -2.95 0.16 13.42
N VAL A 454 -3.19 1.41 13.84
CA VAL A 454 -2.89 2.60 13.03
C VAL A 454 -1.40 2.72 12.77
N SER A 455 -0.54 2.41 13.74
CA SER A 455 0.91 2.44 13.54
C SER A 455 1.37 1.43 12.47
N GLY A 456 0.74 0.25 12.39
CA GLY A 456 0.99 -0.70 11.31
C GLY A 456 0.58 -0.15 9.94
N LEU A 457 -0.62 0.43 9.84
CA LEU A 457 -1.09 1.07 8.59
C LEU A 457 -0.12 2.16 8.11
N VAL A 458 0.27 3.06 9.02
CA VAL A 458 1.17 4.18 8.70
C VAL A 458 2.56 3.69 8.33
N LEU A 459 3.14 2.76 9.11
CA LEU A 459 4.48 2.27 8.85
C LEU A 459 4.58 1.60 7.48
N MET A 460 3.60 0.75 7.16
CA MET A 460 3.61 0.02 5.89
C MET A 460 3.29 0.93 4.71
N GLY A 461 2.44 1.93 4.91
CA GLY A 461 2.19 2.99 3.93
C GLY A 461 3.43 3.86 3.68
N LEU A 462 4.21 4.17 4.73
CA LEU A 462 5.50 4.82 4.59
C LEU A 462 6.44 3.95 3.77
N LEU A 463 6.59 2.66 4.08
CA LEU A 463 7.41 1.76 3.24
C LEU A 463 6.93 1.76 1.78
N GLY A 464 5.62 1.78 1.52
CA GLY A 464 5.07 1.87 0.16
C GLY A 464 5.31 3.18 -0.57
N LYS A 465 5.56 4.28 0.13
CA LYS A 465 5.98 5.54 -0.51
C LYS A 465 7.42 5.47 -1.06
N TRP A 466 8.27 4.68 -0.41
CA TRP A 466 9.70 4.57 -0.75
C TRP A 466 10.03 3.33 -1.58
N ALA A 467 9.11 2.36 -1.64
CA ALA A 467 9.09 1.28 -2.63
C ALA A 467 8.65 1.85 -3.99
#